data_AF-A0A091L9G3-F1
#
_entry.id   AF-A0A091L9G3-F1
#
_cell.length_a   1.000
_cell.length_b   1.000
_cell.length_c   1.000
_cell.angle_alpha   90.00
_cell.angle_beta   90.00
_cell.angle_gamma   90.00
#
_symmetry.space_group_name_H-M   'P 1'
#
loop_
_entity.id
_entity.type
_entity.pdbx_description
1 polymer ?
#
loop_
_entity_poly.entity_id
_entity_poly.type
_entity_poly.pdbx_seq_one_letter_code
_entity_poly.pdbx_strand_id
1 'polypeptide(L)'
;DTFTLQGNANGQPCVFPFKYEGKQYNECTDAGRSDGWLWCATTADFDADKLYGFCPLINDTERFWTEDVSTGIHYQINSESALTWHQARKSCQQQNAELLSITEIHEQAYIGELTKKFSFAFWIGLNTLNFNSGWQWAGGSPFRYLNWAPGSPFLLPGKICGVMNPRKNAKWENQACNHRLGYICKKRNFSSKSDIIPKEELKPIKCTDGWWPYAGHCYSIQREPKLWKDALTSCKKQDGDLASVHNIAEYSFLVSQLDYKPTEELWLGLNDLKAHFYFEWSDGTPVTFTKWQRRHPTYTNGLEDCVVMKGQDGYWATDVCDKQLGYICKKKPSSQSFEKETIEDAGCQKGWKRYGFHCYLVGSALLTFSEANKTCEQSKAYLATVESRNEQAFLISLTGLRSEKYFWIGLSDTEERGSFKWTSGETPLLTHWNTAMPGKEHGCVAIGTGIAAGLWDVISCEKTANYLCKQRAAGVPPPAPPVQVRAAACAEGWDGAFQADSCFKFFVREGNQKKSWFEAEEFCRETGGNLVTINTREDQILLWQLASDKGLHTQAFWIGLFLLNPDEGFAWIDGSPVSTYLLN
;
A
#
# COMPACT_ATOMS: atom_id res chain seq x y z
N ASP A 1 -6.96 2.19 22.05
CA ASP A 1 -8.00 3.22 22.28
C ASP A 1 -9.30 2.79 21.63
N THR A 2 -10.38 2.78 22.40
CA THR A 2 -11.74 2.50 21.91
C THR A 2 -12.44 3.83 21.64
N PHE A 3 -12.71 4.17 20.39
CA PHE A 3 -13.39 5.42 20.02
C PHE A 3 -14.89 5.32 20.26
N THR A 4 -15.51 6.35 20.84
CA THR A 4 -16.94 6.36 21.13
C THR A 4 -17.78 6.81 19.93
N LEU A 5 -19.06 6.45 19.95
CA LEU A 5 -20.10 6.88 19.01
C LEU A 5 -21.09 7.80 19.72
N GLN A 6 -21.57 8.84 19.02
CA GLN A 6 -22.48 9.87 19.56
C GLN A 6 -22.01 10.42 20.93
N GLY A 7 -22.95 10.82 21.79
CA GLY A 7 -22.69 11.36 23.13
C GLY A 7 -22.31 12.84 23.08
N ASN A 8 -21.64 13.32 24.13
CA ASN A 8 -21.24 14.72 24.25
C ASN A 8 -19.71 14.91 24.20
N ALA A 9 -18.96 13.83 23.95
CA ALA A 9 -17.50 13.84 23.88
C ALA A 9 -16.94 13.87 22.45
N ASN A 10 -17.76 14.15 21.43
CA ASN A 10 -17.33 14.28 20.04
C ASN A 10 -16.51 13.09 19.50
N GLY A 11 -16.84 11.87 19.94
CA GLY A 11 -16.15 10.63 19.54
C GLY A 11 -14.76 10.44 20.15
N GLN A 12 -14.40 11.16 21.23
CA GLN A 12 -13.15 10.93 21.94
C GLN A 12 -13.03 9.47 22.44
N PRO A 13 -11.81 8.92 22.56
CA PRO A 13 -11.65 7.56 23.04
C PRO A 13 -12.03 7.42 24.52
N CYS A 14 -12.46 6.22 24.89
CA CYS A 14 -12.71 5.85 26.29
C CYS A 14 -11.43 6.00 27.14
N VAL A 15 -11.60 6.49 28.36
CA VAL A 15 -10.55 6.50 29.38
C VAL A 15 -10.85 5.41 30.40
N PHE A 16 -9.94 4.45 30.55
CA PHE A 16 -10.07 3.38 31.53
C PHE A 16 -8.90 3.39 32.53
N PRO A 17 -9.16 3.18 33.83
CA PRO A 17 -10.48 3.21 34.46
C PRO A 17 -11.11 4.61 34.48
N PHE A 18 -12.44 4.68 34.55
CA PHE A 18 -13.17 5.92 34.86
C PHE A 18 -14.10 5.75 36.07
N LYS A 19 -14.40 6.86 36.75
CA LYS A 19 -15.30 6.88 37.92
C LYS A 19 -16.71 7.35 37.54
N TYR A 20 -17.73 6.58 37.93
CA TYR A 20 -19.15 6.94 37.85
C TYR A 20 -19.89 6.50 39.12
N GLU A 21 -20.63 7.42 39.74
CA GLU A 21 -21.31 7.26 41.04
C GLU A 21 -20.38 6.69 42.13
N GLY A 22 -19.13 7.18 42.14
CA GLY A 22 -18.11 6.73 43.09
C GLY A 22 -17.55 5.32 42.85
N LYS A 23 -18.00 4.62 41.80
CA LYS A 23 -17.47 3.30 41.39
C LYS A 23 -16.54 3.44 40.20
N GLN A 24 -15.49 2.61 40.16
CA GLN A 24 -14.57 2.55 39.02
C GLN A 24 -15.00 1.49 38.00
N TYR A 25 -14.92 1.83 36.73
CA TYR A 25 -15.22 0.95 35.59
C TYR A 25 -13.98 0.85 34.69
N ASN A 26 -13.57 -0.39 34.38
CA ASN A 26 -12.41 -0.68 33.52
C ASN A 26 -12.81 -1.03 32.07
N GLU A 27 -14.11 -1.08 31.81
CA GLU A 27 -14.70 -1.42 30.53
C GLU A 27 -16.00 -0.63 30.32
N CYS A 28 -16.59 -0.75 29.13
CA CYS A 28 -17.87 -0.13 28.83
C CYS A 28 -18.98 -0.72 29.70
N THR A 29 -19.89 0.12 30.18
CA THR A 29 -20.96 -0.28 31.10
C THR A 29 -22.31 0.23 30.63
N ASP A 30 -23.39 -0.44 31.00
CA ASP A 30 -24.77 0.04 30.87
C ASP A 30 -25.27 0.71 32.17
N ALA A 31 -24.41 0.84 33.18
CA ALA A 31 -24.77 1.46 34.46
C ALA A 31 -25.39 2.85 34.25
N GLY A 32 -26.46 3.15 34.99
CA GLY A 32 -27.22 4.39 34.84
C GLY A 32 -28.18 4.42 33.65
N ARG A 33 -28.31 3.32 32.88
CA ARG A 33 -29.22 3.23 31.74
C ARG A 33 -30.13 2.00 31.83
N SER A 34 -31.33 2.11 31.26
CA SER A 34 -32.32 1.03 31.20
C SER A 34 -32.46 0.40 29.80
N ASP A 35 -31.81 0.97 28.79
CA ASP A 35 -31.88 0.52 27.40
C ASP A 35 -30.79 -0.51 27.03
N GLY A 36 -29.87 -0.81 27.96
CA GLY A 36 -28.76 -1.73 27.74
C GLY A 36 -27.72 -1.20 26.75
N TRP A 37 -27.63 0.12 26.56
CA TRP A 37 -26.59 0.72 25.72
C TRP A 37 -25.30 0.88 26.52
N LEU A 38 -24.24 0.22 26.04
CA LEU A 38 -22.93 0.33 26.65
C LEU A 38 -22.31 1.70 26.33
N TRP A 39 -21.78 2.34 27.36
CA TRP A 39 -21.10 3.63 27.28
C TRP A 39 -19.81 3.62 28.10
N CYS A 40 -18.94 4.58 27.83
CA CYS A 40 -17.74 4.84 28.61
C CYS A 40 -17.55 6.34 28.80
N ALA A 41 -16.83 6.73 29.85
CA ALA A 41 -16.38 8.10 29.98
C ALA A 41 -15.15 8.35 29.09
N THR A 42 -15.00 9.59 28.63
CA THR A 42 -13.82 10.04 27.89
C THR A 42 -12.85 10.84 28.76
N THR A 43 -13.08 10.83 30.07
CA THR A 43 -12.19 11.37 31.11
C THR A 43 -12.14 10.41 32.30
N ALA A 44 -11.17 10.58 33.19
CA ALA A 44 -11.01 9.70 34.34
C ALA A 44 -12.12 9.85 35.39
N ASP A 45 -12.79 11.01 35.45
CA ASP A 45 -13.84 11.33 36.42
C ASP A 45 -15.12 11.80 35.72
N PHE A 46 -16.00 10.87 35.38
CA PHE A 46 -17.29 11.21 34.78
C PHE A 46 -18.20 11.94 35.77
N ASP A 47 -18.06 11.69 37.09
CA ASP A 47 -18.86 12.37 38.09
C ASP A 47 -18.63 13.88 38.09
N ALA A 48 -17.41 14.31 37.76
CA ALA A 48 -17.05 15.72 37.60
C ALA A 48 -17.32 16.25 36.18
N ASP A 49 -16.80 15.56 35.15
CA ASP A 49 -16.72 16.13 33.80
C ASP A 49 -17.97 15.89 32.95
N LYS A 50 -18.73 14.83 33.25
CA LYS A 50 -19.94 14.41 32.52
C LYS A 50 -19.73 14.16 31.02
N LEU A 51 -18.50 13.85 30.58
CA LEU A 51 -18.18 13.54 29.19
C LEU A 51 -18.22 12.04 28.92
N TYR A 52 -19.04 11.64 27.95
CA TYR A 52 -19.21 10.24 27.57
C TYR A 52 -19.50 10.08 26.07
N GLY A 53 -19.41 8.82 25.63
CA GLY A 53 -20.03 8.36 24.40
C GLY A 53 -20.33 6.87 24.46
N PHE A 54 -21.04 6.37 23.45
CA PHE A 54 -21.41 4.97 23.37
C PHE A 54 -20.28 4.12 22.84
N CYS A 55 -20.12 2.94 23.41
CA CYS A 55 -19.12 1.99 22.96
C CYS A 55 -19.61 1.26 21.71
N PRO A 56 -18.80 1.19 20.65
CA PRO A 56 -19.14 0.40 19.48
C PRO A 56 -19.09 -1.09 19.79
N LEU A 57 -20.03 -1.84 19.24
CA LEU A 57 -20.09 -3.30 19.32
C LEU A 57 -19.74 -3.89 17.95
N ILE A 58 -18.81 -4.85 17.91
CA ILE A 58 -18.31 -5.46 16.65
C ILE A 58 -19.42 -6.10 15.82
N ASN A 59 -20.42 -6.70 16.47
CA ASN A 59 -21.50 -7.43 15.83
C ASN A 59 -22.81 -6.63 15.72
N ASP A 60 -22.82 -5.37 16.13
CA ASP A 60 -24.01 -4.53 16.01
C ASP A 60 -24.07 -3.91 14.61
N THR A 61 -25.12 -4.25 13.88
CA THR A 61 -25.47 -3.69 12.56
C THR A 61 -26.85 -3.03 12.58
N GLU A 62 -27.48 -2.90 13.75
CA GLU A 62 -28.87 -2.43 13.85
C GLU A 62 -28.97 -1.04 14.49
N ARG A 63 -28.13 -0.72 15.49
CA ARG A 63 -28.31 0.52 16.27
C ARG A 63 -27.76 1.76 15.58
N PHE A 64 -26.54 1.65 15.05
CA PHE A 64 -25.79 2.80 14.50
C PHE A 64 -25.60 2.71 12.98
N TRP A 65 -26.16 1.68 12.34
CA TRP A 65 -25.93 1.39 10.93
C TRP A 65 -27.22 1.48 10.15
N THR A 66 -27.11 1.97 8.92
CA THR A 66 -28.18 1.97 7.93
C THR A 66 -27.80 0.99 6.83
N GLU A 67 -28.65 0.01 6.57
CA GLU A 67 -28.47 -0.96 5.49
C GLU A 67 -29.04 -0.41 4.17
N ASP A 68 -28.24 -0.51 3.11
CA ASP A 68 -28.76 -0.50 1.74
C ASP A 68 -29.28 -1.89 1.39
N VAL A 69 -30.59 -2.07 1.48
CA VAL A 69 -31.28 -3.36 1.25
C VAL A 69 -30.98 -3.94 -0.14
N SER A 70 -30.61 -3.11 -1.13
CA SER A 70 -30.29 -3.58 -2.48
C SER A 70 -28.91 -4.24 -2.59
N THR A 71 -27.95 -3.82 -1.76
CA THR A 71 -26.56 -4.29 -1.80
C THR A 71 -26.15 -5.07 -0.55
N GLY A 72 -26.93 -5.02 0.53
CA GLY A 72 -26.61 -5.57 1.85
C GLY A 72 -25.45 -4.85 2.55
N ILE A 73 -25.07 -3.66 2.07
CA ILE A 73 -23.98 -2.86 2.63
C ILE A 73 -24.53 -1.97 3.74
N HIS A 74 -23.80 -1.92 4.85
CA HIS A 74 -24.15 -1.12 6.02
C HIS A 74 -23.29 0.14 6.07
N TYR A 75 -23.91 1.28 6.38
CA TYR A 75 -23.24 2.58 6.51
C TYR A 75 -23.52 3.21 7.88
N GLN A 76 -22.48 3.74 8.53
CA GLN A 76 -22.59 4.44 9.81
C GLN A 76 -22.12 5.88 9.64
N ILE A 77 -23.01 6.85 9.85
CA ILE A 77 -22.74 8.29 9.70
C ILE A 77 -22.49 8.90 11.08
N ASN A 78 -21.22 9.16 11.40
CA ASN A 78 -20.80 9.71 12.69
C ASN A 78 -20.70 11.24 12.62
N SER A 79 -21.85 11.91 12.59
CA SER A 79 -21.95 13.37 12.40
C SER A 79 -21.64 14.22 13.62
N GLU A 80 -21.73 13.64 14.83
CA GLU A 80 -21.43 14.32 16.09
C GLU A 80 -19.96 14.16 16.50
N SER A 81 -19.18 13.41 15.73
CA SER A 81 -17.75 13.19 16.00
C SER A 81 -16.87 14.30 15.41
N ALA A 82 -15.73 14.53 16.04
CA ALA A 82 -14.70 15.46 15.57
C ALA A 82 -13.31 14.80 15.66
N LEU A 83 -13.04 13.90 14.71
CA LEU A 83 -11.82 13.07 14.67
C LEU A 83 -10.94 13.41 13.47
N THR A 84 -9.63 13.19 13.61
CA THR A 84 -8.71 13.21 12.47
C THR A 84 -9.01 12.06 11.52
N TRP A 85 -8.54 12.13 10.28
CA TRP A 85 -8.77 11.05 9.30
C TRP A 85 -8.27 9.69 9.82
N HIS A 86 -7.08 9.66 10.44
CA HIS A 86 -6.52 8.43 11.01
C HIS A 86 -7.32 7.91 12.22
N GLN A 87 -7.83 8.81 13.07
CA GLN A 87 -8.67 8.42 14.21
C GLN A 87 -10.03 7.89 13.74
N ALA A 88 -10.65 8.55 12.77
CA ALA A 88 -11.89 8.11 12.14
C ALA A 88 -11.73 6.72 11.51
N ARG A 89 -10.61 6.47 10.81
CA ARG A 89 -10.27 5.16 10.27
C ARG A 89 -10.20 4.08 11.33
N LYS A 90 -9.45 4.32 12.40
CA LYS A 90 -9.36 3.38 13.55
C LYS A 90 -10.73 3.10 14.17
N SER A 91 -11.60 4.12 14.27
CA SER A 91 -12.97 3.97 14.76
C SER A 91 -13.86 3.09 13.87
N CYS A 92 -13.66 3.09 12.55
CA CYS A 92 -14.32 2.13 11.66
C CYS A 92 -13.71 0.73 11.78
N GLN A 93 -12.38 0.62 11.82
CA GLN A 93 -11.66 -0.65 11.89
C GLN A 93 -11.98 -1.46 13.16
N GLN A 94 -12.12 -0.80 14.32
CA GLN A 94 -12.54 -1.47 15.56
C GLN A 94 -13.95 -2.10 15.48
N GLN A 95 -14.74 -1.78 14.44
CA GLN A 95 -16.09 -2.30 14.20
C GLN A 95 -16.16 -3.33 13.04
N ASN A 96 -15.00 -3.85 12.60
CA ASN A 96 -14.86 -4.67 11.38
C ASN A 96 -15.42 -3.98 10.13
N ALA A 97 -15.19 -2.68 10.04
CA ALA A 97 -15.57 -1.83 8.92
C ALA A 97 -14.36 -1.01 8.46
N GLU A 98 -14.52 -0.25 7.39
CA GLU A 98 -13.52 0.71 6.93
C GLU A 98 -14.17 2.06 6.67
N LEU A 99 -13.38 3.13 6.55
CA LEU A 99 -13.90 4.41 6.06
C LEU A 99 -14.58 4.22 4.69
N LEU A 100 -15.62 5.02 4.45
CA LEU A 100 -16.45 4.94 3.25
C LEU A 100 -15.59 4.96 1.97
N SER A 101 -15.72 3.90 1.17
CA SER A 101 -15.23 3.85 -0.21
C SER A 101 -16.41 3.85 -1.17
N ILE A 102 -16.43 4.76 -2.15
CA ILE A 102 -17.48 4.86 -3.16
C ILE A 102 -16.90 4.40 -4.50
N THR A 103 -17.30 3.22 -4.97
CA THR A 103 -16.77 2.62 -6.21
C THR A 103 -17.78 2.60 -7.35
N GLU A 104 -19.04 2.92 -7.06
CA GLU A 104 -20.16 2.78 -7.97
C GLU A 104 -21.04 4.05 -7.97
N ILE A 105 -21.65 4.36 -9.11
CA ILE A 105 -22.50 5.56 -9.27
C ILE A 105 -23.77 5.47 -8.40
N HIS A 106 -24.37 4.29 -8.28
CA HIS A 106 -25.57 4.09 -7.45
C HIS A 106 -25.27 4.28 -5.95
N GLU A 107 -24.10 3.83 -5.50
CA GLU A 107 -23.64 4.04 -4.11
C GLU A 107 -23.47 5.54 -3.81
N GLN A 108 -22.88 6.30 -4.74
CA GLN A 108 -22.75 7.75 -4.60
C GLN A 108 -24.11 8.45 -4.45
N ALA A 109 -25.11 8.03 -5.21
CA ALA A 109 -26.46 8.59 -5.14
C ALA A 109 -27.13 8.26 -3.80
N TYR A 110 -27.05 6.99 -3.37
CA TYR A 110 -27.61 6.54 -2.10
C TYR A 110 -27.01 7.28 -0.90
N ILE A 111 -25.67 7.35 -0.83
CA ILE A 111 -24.98 8.08 0.25
C ILE A 111 -25.24 9.59 0.18
N GLY A 112 -25.36 10.15 -1.02
CA GLY A 112 -25.73 11.54 -1.22
C GLY A 112 -27.09 11.87 -0.59
N GLU A 113 -28.10 11.01 -0.78
CA GLU A 113 -29.42 11.18 -0.17
C GLU A 113 -29.37 10.97 1.36
N LEU A 114 -28.65 9.96 1.86
CA LEU A 114 -28.50 9.74 3.31
C LEU A 114 -27.86 10.93 4.04
N THR A 115 -26.96 11.65 3.35
CA THR A 115 -26.20 12.76 3.96
C THR A 115 -26.74 14.15 3.62
N LYS A 116 -27.80 14.24 2.82
CA LYS A 116 -28.38 15.49 2.29
C LYS A 116 -28.80 16.49 3.36
N LYS A 117 -29.22 16.00 4.54
CA LYS A 117 -29.63 16.84 5.68
C LYS A 117 -28.47 17.56 6.36
N PHE A 118 -27.24 17.11 6.15
CA PHE A 118 -26.07 17.69 6.80
C PHE A 118 -25.51 18.85 5.99
N SER A 119 -24.89 19.79 6.71
CA SER A 119 -24.37 21.01 6.13
C SER A 119 -22.84 21.11 6.28
N PHE A 120 -22.17 20.01 6.59
CA PHE A 120 -20.73 19.94 6.76
C PHE A 120 -20.18 18.67 6.12
N ALA A 121 -18.88 18.68 5.81
CA ALA A 121 -18.22 17.58 5.14
C ALA A 121 -17.87 16.44 6.12
N PHE A 122 -17.79 15.23 5.56
CA PHE A 122 -17.43 14.02 6.28
C PHE A 122 -16.12 13.43 5.75
N TRP A 123 -15.29 12.89 6.62
CA TRP A 123 -14.20 12.02 6.20
C TRP A 123 -14.74 10.78 5.49
N ILE A 124 -14.07 10.45 4.38
CA ILE A 124 -14.24 9.23 3.60
C ILE A 124 -12.88 8.55 3.45
N GLY A 125 -12.83 7.31 2.97
CA GLY A 125 -11.58 6.52 2.90
C GLY A 125 -10.59 6.99 1.84
N LEU A 126 -10.92 8.01 1.03
CA LEU A 126 -10.11 8.48 -0.08
C LEU A 126 -8.85 9.17 0.44
N ASN A 127 -7.68 8.80 -0.07
CA ASN A 127 -6.41 9.36 0.39
C ASN A 127 -5.27 9.21 -0.64
N THR A 128 -4.17 9.92 -0.43
CA THR A 128 -2.87 9.76 -1.12
C THR A 128 -1.75 9.61 -0.10
N LEU A 129 -1.91 8.68 0.85
CA LEU A 129 -0.96 8.50 1.95
C LEU A 129 0.30 7.73 1.51
N ASN A 130 0.20 6.91 0.47
CA ASN A 130 1.37 6.37 -0.20
C ASN A 130 1.91 7.43 -1.18
N PHE A 131 3.11 7.92 -0.88
CA PHE A 131 3.71 9.08 -1.55
C PHE A 131 4.01 8.86 -3.04
N ASN A 132 4.24 7.61 -3.45
CA ASN A 132 4.55 7.25 -4.84
C ASN A 132 3.30 6.93 -5.66
N SER A 133 2.15 6.73 -5.02
CA SER A 133 0.89 6.41 -5.68
C SER A 133 -0.03 7.62 -5.83
N GLY A 134 -1.03 7.46 -6.70
CA GLY A 134 -2.17 8.36 -6.83
C GLY A 134 -3.20 8.17 -5.72
N TRP A 135 -4.40 8.68 -5.98
CA TRP A 135 -5.54 8.56 -5.07
C TRP A 135 -5.98 7.09 -4.94
N GLN A 136 -6.27 6.68 -3.70
CA GLN A 136 -6.69 5.33 -3.36
C GLN A 136 -7.72 5.34 -2.22
N TRP A 137 -8.53 4.28 -2.12
CA TRP A 137 -9.40 4.07 -0.97
C TRP A 137 -8.68 3.29 0.13
N ALA A 138 -8.90 3.67 1.38
CA ALA A 138 -8.61 2.82 2.53
C ALA A 138 -9.32 1.45 2.39
N GLY A 139 -8.65 0.39 2.85
CA GLY A 139 -9.18 -0.99 2.76
C GLY A 139 -9.15 -1.63 1.38
N GLY A 140 -8.42 -1.04 0.41
CA GLY A 140 -8.09 -1.68 -0.86
C GLY A 140 -9.19 -1.66 -1.93
N SER A 141 -10.32 -0.99 -1.70
CA SER A 141 -11.32 -0.75 -2.75
C SER A 141 -10.69 -0.01 -3.95
N PRO A 142 -11.02 -0.37 -5.20
CA PRO A 142 -10.42 0.24 -6.38
C PRO A 142 -10.88 1.69 -6.56
N PHE A 143 -9.94 2.60 -6.86
CA PHE A 143 -10.24 3.99 -7.19
C PHE A 143 -10.62 4.12 -8.67
N ARG A 144 -11.80 3.61 -9.02
CA ARG A 144 -12.31 3.52 -10.41
C ARG A 144 -13.40 4.54 -10.77
N TYR A 145 -13.94 5.23 -9.78
CA TYR A 145 -15.02 6.20 -9.95
C TYR A 145 -14.56 7.54 -9.35
N LEU A 146 -14.75 8.63 -10.10
CA LEU A 146 -14.33 9.97 -9.69
C LEU A 146 -15.54 10.90 -9.60
N ASN A 147 -15.68 11.60 -8.46
CA ASN A 147 -16.73 12.59 -8.24
C ASN A 147 -16.22 13.86 -7.55
N TRP A 148 -15.08 14.39 -8.00
CA TRP A 148 -14.48 15.58 -7.42
C TRP A 148 -15.35 16.83 -7.59
N ALA A 149 -15.32 17.70 -6.59
CA ALA A 149 -15.88 19.04 -6.67
C ALA A 149 -15.04 19.91 -7.63
N PRO A 150 -15.64 20.95 -8.26
CA PRO A 150 -14.87 21.90 -9.06
C PRO A 150 -13.68 22.47 -8.27
N GLY A 151 -12.49 22.44 -8.86
CA GLY A 151 -11.23 22.87 -8.22
C GLY A 151 -10.59 21.84 -7.29
N SER A 152 -11.19 20.66 -7.12
CA SER A 152 -10.62 19.51 -6.40
C SER A 152 -10.20 18.41 -7.39
N PRO A 153 -9.16 17.60 -7.08
CA PRO A 153 -8.31 17.71 -5.90
C PRO A 153 -7.40 18.97 -5.96
N PHE A 154 -7.35 19.72 -4.87
CA PHE A 154 -6.41 20.82 -4.69
C PHE A 154 -4.98 20.30 -4.72
N LEU A 155 -4.12 20.95 -5.50
CA LEU A 155 -2.71 20.57 -5.65
C LEU A 155 -1.80 21.08 -4.51
N LEU A 156 -2.38 21.64 -3.44
CA LEU A 156 -1.60 22.16 -2.31
C LEU A 156 -0.95 21.01 -1.50
N PRO A 157 0.34 21.13 -1.15
CA PRO A 157 1.03 20.15 -0.31
C PRO A 157 0.30 19.88 1.01
N GLY A 158 0.23 18.62 1.42
CA GLY A 158 -0.33 18.18 2.70
C GLY A 158 -1.85 18.00 2.76
N LYS A 159 -2.61 18.35 1.71
CA LYS A 159 -4.05 18.02 1.60
C LYS A 159 -4.26 16.65 0.95
N ILE A 160 -3.93 15.59 1.69
CA ILE A 160 -3.85 14.22 1.16
C ILE A 160 -4.98 13.29 1.62
N CYS A 161 -6.00 13.82 2.33
CA CYS A 161 -7.17 13.06 2.77
C CYS A 161 -8.45 13.63 2.17
N GLY A 162 -9.32 12.75 1.67
CA GLY A 162 -10.57 13.11 1.00
C GLY A 162 -11.74 13.26 1.96
N VAL A 163 -12.60 14.22 1.66
CA VAL A 163 -13.89 14.45 2.32
C VAL A 163 -15.01 14.43 1.30
N MET A 164 -16.20 14.01 1.73
CA MET A 164 -17.43 14.18 0.96
C MET A 164 -18.22 15.36 1.53
N ASN A 165 -18.63 16.30 0.69
CA ASN A 165 -19.34 17.51 1.12
C ASN A 165 -20.79 17.53 0.64
N PRO A 166 -21.77 17.26 1.53
CA PRO A 166 -23.19 17.32 1.20
C PRO A 166 -23.66 18.67 0.65
N ARG A 167 -23.07 19.81 1.08
CA ARG A 167 -23.40 21.13 0.53
C ARG A 167 -23.02 21.31 -0.94
N LYS A 168 -22.09 20.48 -1.43
CA LYS A 168 -21.64 20.47 -2.83
C LYS A 168 -22.17 19.24 -3.57
N ASN A 169 -23.43 18.86 -3.31
CA ASN A 169 -24.08 17.69 -3.90
C ASN A 169 -23.31 16.38 -3.66
N ALA A 170 -22.79 16.22 -2.43
CA ALA A 170 -21.99 15.07 -2.03
C ALA A 170 -20.74 14.81 -2.90
N LYS A 171 -20.21 15.85 -3.56
CA LYS A 171 -18.94 15.79 -4.29
C LYS A 171 -17.75 15.76 -3.34
N TRP A 172 -16.61 15.30 -3.85
CA TRP A 172 -15.40 15.08 -3.06
C TRP A 172 -14.45 16.27 -3.10
N GLU A 173 -13.80 16.52 -1.97
CA GLU A 173 -12.75 17.53 -1.82
C GLU A 173 -11.58 16.91 -1.05
N ASN A 174 -10.40 17.52 -1.06
CA ASN A 174 -9.27 17.09 -0.24
C ASN A 174 -8.88 18.14 0.80
N GLN A 175 -8.49 17.64 1.97
CA GLN A 175 -8.16 18.42 3.17
C GLN A 175 -6.93 17.85 3.87
N ALA A 176 -6.38 18.61 4.81
CA ALA A 176 -5.30 18.13 5.67
C ALA A 176 -5.85 17.08 6.66
N CYS A 177 -5.18 15.93 6.77
CA CYS A 177 -5.66 14.77 7.52
C CYS A 177 -5.83 15.00 9.03
N ASN A 178 -5.21 16.07 9.56
CA ASN A 178 -5.29 16.48 10.97
C ASN A 178 -6.53 17.33 11.31
N HIS A 179 -7.31 17.75 10.30
CA HIS A 179 -8.60 18.39 10.55
C HIS A 179 -9.53 17.44 11.31
N ARG A 180 -10.36 17.98 12.19
CA ARG A 180 -11.30 17.20 12.98
C ARG A 180 -12.71 17.33 12.40
N LEU A 181 -13.23 16.24 11.86
CA LEU A 181 -14.53 16.20 11.19
C LEU A 181 -15.33 14.96 11.63
N GLY A 182 -16.62 14.95 11.31
CA GLY A 182 -17.41 13.73 11.28
C GLY A 182 -16.94 12.79 10.18
N TYR A 183 -17.33 11.53 10.22
CA TYR A 183 -16.85 10.50 9.29
C TYR A 183 -17.93 9.47 8.97
N ILE A 184 -17.73 8.72 7.88
CA ILE A 184 -18.65 7.66 7.47
C ILE A 184 -17.89 6.34 7.41
N CYS A 185 -18.40 5.32 8.10
CA CYS A 185 -17.92 3.94 7.97
C CYS A 185 -18.79 3.15 7.00
N LYS A 186 -18.17 2.21 6.28
CA LYS A 186 -18.81 1.26 5.39
C LYS A 186 -18.43 -0.16 5.84
N LYS A 187 -19.45 -1.00 6.02
CA LYS A 187 -19.30 -2.41 6.38
C LYS A 187 -19.99 -3.27 5.34
N ARG A 188 -19.23 -4.19 4.73
CA ARG A 188 -19.76 -5.19 3.79
C ARG A 188 -20.06 -6.47 4.57
N ASN A 189 -21.19 -7.11 4.29
CA ASN A 189 -21.41 -8.48 4.77
C ASN A 189 -20.37 -9.38 4.10
N PHE A 190 -19.50 -10.00 4.90
CA PHE A 190 -18.45 -10.91 4.44
C PHE A 190 -19.06 -12.23 3.92
N SER A 191 -19.83 -12.16 2.84
CA SER A 191 -20.10 -13.32 2.00
C SER A 191 -18.89 -13.55 1.11
N SER A 192 -17.92 -14.25 1.69
CA SER A 192 -16.76 -14.90 1.08
C SER A 192 -16.82 -15.02 -0.46
N LYS A 193 -16.16 -14.09 -1.16
CA LYS A 193 -15.32 -14.44 -2.31
C LYS A 193 -13.95 -13.90 -2.00
N SER A 194 -13.13 -14.72 -1.35
CA SER A 194 -11.71 -14.45 -1.25
C SER A 194 -11.12 -14.43 -2.66
N ASP A 195 -10.23 -13.48 -2.97
CA ASP A 195 -9.36 -13.52 -4.16
C ASP A 195 -8.37 -14.71 -4.15
N ILE A 196 -8.50 -15.61 -3.17
CA ILE A 196 -7.79 -16.87 -3.09
C ILE A 196 -8.34 -17.78 -4.18
N ILE A 197 -7.55 -17.93 -5.23
CA ILE A 197 -7.76 -18.94 -6.27
C ILE A 197 -7.60 -20.32 -5.59
N PRO A 198 -8.60 -21.21 -5.63
CA PRO A 198 -8.45 -22.57 -5.13
C PRO A 198 -7.21 -23.23 -5.75
N LYS A 199 -6.48 -24.04 -4.97
CA LYS A 199 -5.24 -24.71 -5.43
C LYS A 199 -5.40 -25.49 -6.74
N GLU A 200 -6.63 -25.87 -7.08
CA GLU A 200 -7.03 -26.55 -8.31
C GLU A 200 -7.00 -25.68 -9.59
N GLU A 201 -7.01 -24.35 -9.46
CA GLU A 201 -6.92 -23.36 -10.55
C GLU A 201 -5.49 -22.82 -10.76
N LEU A 202 -4.56 -23.05 -9.82
CA LEU A 202 -3.11 -22.78 -9.97
C LEU A 202 -2.38 -23.87 -10.79
N LYS A 203 -3.09 -24.60 -11.64
CA LYS A 203 -2.48 -25.63 -12.50
C LYS A 203 -1.56 -24.96 -13.54
N PRO A 204 -0.41 -25.59 -13.88
CA PRO A 204 0.44 -25.10 -14.95
C PRO A 204 -0.37 -25.08 -16.26
N ILE A 205 -0.44 -23.91 -16.88
CA ILE A 205 -1.04 -23.73 -18.20
C ILE A 205 0.07 -23.50 -19.21
N LYS A 206 -0.09 -24.07 -20.42
CA LYS A 206 0.80 -23.79 -21.54
C LYS A 206 0.19 -22.67 -22.39
N CYS A 207 1.00 -21.68 -22.70
CA CYS A 207 0.66 -20.62 -23.62
C CYS A 207 1.41 -20.83 -24.95
N THR A 208 0.87 -20.27 -26.03
CA THR A 208 1.56 -20.24 -27.34
C THR A 208 2.88 -19.48 -27.25
N ASP A 209 3.84 -19.79 -28.09
CA ASP A 209 5.14 -19.10 -28.11
C ASP A 209 4.96 -17.57 -28.16
N GLY A 210 5.75 -16.86 -27.35
CA GLY A 210 5.63 -15.41 -27.14
C GLY A 210 4.61 -14.98 -26.08
N TRP A 211 3.84 -15.90 -25.50
CA TRP A 211 2.90 -15.63 -24.42
C TRP A 211 3.36 -16.25 -23.09
N TRP A 212 3.23 -15.47 -22.02
CA TRP A 212 3.65 -15.85 -20.68
C TRP A 212 2.46 -16.31 -19.84
N PRO A 213 2.51 -17.52 -19.24
CA PRO A 213 1.44 -18.02 -18.39
C PRO A 213 1.49 -17.40 -16.99
N TYR A 214 0.34 -16.97 -16.50
CA TYR A 214 0.16 -16.57 -15.10
C TYR A 214 -1.28 -16.75 -14.65
N ALA A 215 -1.49 -17.37 -13.48
CA ALA A 215 -2.79 -17.53 -12.83
C ALA A 215 -3.96 -17.90 -13.79
N GLY A 216 -3.77 -18.94 -14.62
CA GLY A 216 -4.79 -19.42 -15.55
C GLY A 216 -5.00 -18.56 -16.81
N HIS A 217 -4.15 -17.56 -17.06
CA HIS A 217 -4.20 -16.70 -18.24
C HIS A 217 -2.83 -16.60 -18.95
N CYS A 218 -2.86 -16.18 -20.21
CA CYS A 218 -1.68 -15.93 -21.03
C CYS A 218 -1.56 -14.44 -21.31
N TYR A 219 -0.35 -13.88 -21.14
CA TYR A 219 -0.07 -12.45 -21.35
C TYR A 219 1.03 -12.24 -22.39
N SER A 220 0.97 -11.14 -23.14
CA SER A 220 2.02 -10.77 -24.09
C SER A 220 2.12 -9.26 -24.23
N ILE A 221 3.34 -8.72 -24.17
CA ILE A 221 3.63 -7.33 -24.55
C ILE A 221 3.77 -7.26 -26.07
N GLN A 222 3.05 -6.34 -26.69
CA GLN A 222 3.12 -6.00 -28.09
C GLN A 222 3.81 -4.63 -28.21
N ARG A 223 5.01 -4.61 -28.78
CA ARG A 223 5.84 -3.39 -28.88
C ARG A 223 5.60 -2.57 -30.14
N GLU A 224 4.82 -3.08 -31.09
CA GLU A 224 4.37 -2.31 -32.25
C GLU A 224 3.38 -1.21 -31.79
N PRO A 225 3.72 0.09 -31.92
CA PRO A 225 2.88 1.15 -31.37
C PRO A 225 1.53 1.25 -32.08
N LYS A 226 0.43 1.31 -31.31
CA LYS A 226 -0.94 1.45 -31.82
C LYS A 226 -1.76 2.40 -30.96
N LEU A 227 -2.80 2.97 -31.57
CA LEU A 227 -3.86 3.67 -30.85
C LEU A 227 -4.58 2.68 -29.92
N TRP A 228 -5.18 3.15 -28.84
CA TRP A 228 -5.81 2.24 -27.86
C TRP A 228 -6.86 1.31 -28.49
N LYS A 229 -7.72 1.84 -29.37
CA LYS A 229 -8.77 1.06 -30.06
C LYS A 229 -8.21 0.06 -31.07
N ASP A 230 -7.09 0.40 -31.71
CA ASP A 230 -6.39 -0.49 -32.64
C ASP A 230 -5.63 -1.59 -31.90
N ALA A 231 -5.03 -1.25 -30.76
CA ALA A 231 -4.41 -2.20 -29.84
C ALA A 231 -5.45 -3.21 -29.32
N LEU A 232 -6.63 -2.74 -28.89
CA LEU A 232 -7.77 -3.59 -28.52
C LEU A 232 -8.16 -4.55 -29.65
N THR A 233 -8.32 -4.03 -30.86
CA THR A 233 -8.64 -4.84 -32.04
C THR A 233 -7.54 -5.87 -32.33
N SER A 234 -6.27 -5.50 -32.12
CA SER A 234 -5.11 -6.38 -32.28
C SER A 234 -5.11 -7.53 -31.28
N CYS A 235 -5.41 -7.27 -30.00
CA CYS A 235 -5.55 -8.34 -29.00
C CYS A 235 -6.75 -9.25 -29.30
N LYS A 236 -7.88 -8.69 -29.74
CA LYS A 236 -9.08 -9.46 -30.14
C LYS A 236 -8.83 -10.40 -31.32
N LYS A 237 -7.98 -10.02 -32.27
CA LYS A 237 -7.54 -10.90 -33.37
C LYS A 237 -6.72 -12.11 -32.90
N GLN A 238 -6.20 -12.08 -31.67
CA GLN A 238 -5.42 -13.16 -31.07
C GLN A 238 -6.21 -13.91 -29.97
N ASP A 239 -7.55 -13.87 -30.06
CA ASP A 239 -8.50 -14.47 -29.10
C ASP A 239 -8.34 -13.97 -27.66
N GLY A 240 -7.85 -12.73 -27.51
CA GLY A 240 -7.66 -12.07 -26.24
C GLY A 240 -8.35 -10.71 -26.17
N ASP A 241 -7.98 -9.94 -25.17
CA ASP A 241 -8.33 -8.53 -25.02
C ASP A 241 -7.11 -7.75 -24.51
N LEU A 242 -7.21 -6.43 -24.38
CA LEU A 242 -6.21 -5.68 -23.63
C LEU A 242 -6.20 -6.16 -22.18
N ALA A 243 -5.02 -6.15 -21.55
CA ALA A 243 -4.84 -6.76 -20.25
C ALA A 243 -5.66 -6.05 -19.17
N SER A 244 -6.48 -6.85 -18.47
CA SER A 244 -7.11 -6.53 -17.19
C SER A 244 -6.24 -7.01 -16.03
N VAL A 245 -6.26 -6.27 -14.91
CA VAL A 245 -5.46 -6.56 -13.70
C VAL A 245 -6.35 -6.49 -12.47
N HIS A 246 -6.42 -7.58 -11.70
CA HIS A 246 -7.43 -7.76 -10.64
C HIS A 246 -6.90 -7.79 -9.22
N ASN A 247 -5.60 -7.93 -9.04
CA ASN A 247 -4.96 -7.98 -7.72
C ASN A 247 -3.47 -7.62 -7.82
N ILE A 248 -2.86 -7.44 -6.64
CA ILE A 248 -1.45 -7.06 -6.53
C ILE A 248 -0.51 -8.14 -7.08
N ALA A 249 -0.90 -9.42 -7.05
CA ALA A 249 -0.05 -10.51 -7.54
C ALA A 249 0.02 -10.53 -9.08
N GLU A 250 -1.12 -10.35 -9.76
CA GLU A 250 -1.18 -10.16 -11.21
C GLU A 250 -0.38 -8.92 -11.64
N TYR A 251 -0.61 -7.78 -10.99
CA TYR A 251 0.20 -6.58 -11.20
C TYR A 251 1.70 -6.84 -11.06
N SER A 252 2.08 -7.56 -9.99
CA SER A 252 3.47 -7.86 -9.71
C SER A 252 4.10 -8.81 -10.75
N PHE A 253 3.31 -9.72 -11.33
CA PHE A 253 3.73 -10.53 -12.47
C PHE A 253 4.01 -9.66 -13.71
N LEU A 254 3.13 -8.71 -14.05
CA LEU A 254 3.31 -7.83 -15.21
C LEU A 254 4.65 -7.07 -15.14
N VAL A 255 4.98 -6.51 -13.97
CA VAL A 255 6.19 -5.67 -13.81
C VAL A 255 7.48 -6.47 -13.63
N SER A 256 7.41 -7.73 -13.16
CA SER A 256 8.60 -8.52 -12.86
C SER A 256 8.91 -9.61 -13.88
N GLN A 257 7.92 -10.27 -14.48
CA GLN A 257 8.14 -11.47 -15.31
C GLN A 257 7.86 -11.26 -16.79
N LEU A 258 7.13 -10.20 -17.17
CA LEU A 258 6.70 -10.00 -18.56
C LEU A 258 7.72 -9.27 -19.45
N ASP A 259 8.98 -9.14 -19.01
CA ASP A 259 10.02 -8.34 -19.69
C ASP A 259 9.61 -6.85 -19.88
N TYR A 260 8.88 -6.31 -18.91
CA TYR A 260 8.53 -4.89 -18.85
C TYR A 260 9.78 -4.03 -18.64
N LYS A 261 9.91 -2.94 -19.41
CA LYS A 261 11.00 -1.98 -19.23
C LYS A 261 10.48 -0.66 -18.62
N PRO A 262 11.16 -0.09 -17.62
CA PRO A 262 10.78 1.19 -17.00
C PRO A 262 10.60 2.37 -17.97
N THR A 263 11.26 2.33 -19.12
CA THR A 263 11.20 3.35 -20.18
C THR A 263 9.99 3.17 -21.11
N GLU A 264 9.27 2.05 -21.03
CA GLU A 264 8.11 1.76 -21.87
C GLU A 264 6.83 2.31 -21.23
N GLU A 265 5.93 2.77 -22.09
CA GLU A 265 4.54 3.09 -21.78
C GLU A 265 3.66 2.10 -22.55
N LEU A 266 2.82 1.35 -21.83
CA LEU A 266 2.05 0.24 -22.42
C LEU A 266 0.56 0.41 -22.12
N TRP A 267 -0.30 0.35 -23.14
CA TRP A 267 -1.74 0.35 -22.95
C TRP A 267 -2.23 -0.86 -22.13
N LEU A 268 -3.13 -0.56 -21.20
CA LEU A 268 -3.97 -1.52 -20.49
C LEU A 268 -5.42 -1.44 -20.98
N GLY A 269 -6.25 -2.42 -20.62
CA GLY A 269 -7.66 -2.42 -20.99
C GLY A 269 -8.54 -1.43 -20.22
N LEU A 270 -8.00 -0.75 -19.21
CA LEU A 270 -8.76 0.17 -18.35
C LEU A 270 -9.04 1.48 -19.09
N ASN A 271 -10.29 1.91 -19.09
CA ASN A 271 -10.74 3.13 -19.78
C ASN A 271 -12.05 3.65 -19.18
N ASP A 272 -12.40 4.92 -19.40
CA ASP A 272 -13.70 5.51 -19.04
C ASP A 272 -14.48 6.02 -20.27
N LEU A 273 -14.16 5.50 -21.46
CA LEU A 273 -14.75 5.89 -22.76
C LEU A 273 -16.28 5.77 -22.82
N LYS A 274 -16.86 4.85 -22.06
CA LYS A 274 -18.31 4.61 -22.04
C LYS A 274 -19.04 5.58 -21.11
N ALA A 275 -18.41 5.94 -19.99
CA ALA A 275 -18.97 6.80 -18.97
C ALA A 275 -17.83 7.58 -18.32
N HIS A 276 -17.74 8.85 -18.68
CA HIS A 276 -16.66 9.72 -18.20
C HIS A 276 -16.55 9.69 -16.67
N PHE A 277 -15.31 9.59 -16.17
CA PHE A 277 -14.97 9.44 -14.74
C PHE A 277 -15.36 8.10 -14.10
N TYR A 278 -15.74 7.11 -14.90
CA TYR A 278 -16.08 5.76 -14.43
C TYR A 278 -15.31 4.71 -15.26
N PHE A 279 -14.21 4.23 -14.68
CA PHE A 279 -13.28 3.32 -15.33
C PHE A 279 -13.79 1.87 -15.33
N GLU A 280 -13.73 1.21 -16.48
CA GLU A 280 -14.09 -0.19 -16.71
C GLU A 280 -13.01 -0.91 -17.54
N TRP A 281 -12.90 -2.23 -17.39
CA TRP A 281 -12.04 -3.05 -18.25
C TRP A 281 -12.70 -3.31 -19.60
N SER A 282 -11.92 -3.25 -20.68
CA SER A 282 -12.38 -3.54 -22.05
C SER A 282 -12.90 -4.97 -22.26
N ASP A 283 -12.44 -5.92 -21.44
CA ASP A 283 -12.86 -7.32 -21.44
C ASP A 283 -14.17 -7.56 -20.64
N GLY A 284 -14.73 -6.53 -20.00
CA GLY A 284 -15.96 -6.58 -19.22
C GLY A 284 -15.82 -7.20 -17.83
N THR A 285 -14.61 -7.56 -17.40
CA THR A 285 -14.36 -8.04 -16.03
C THR A 285 -14.50 -6.89 -15.02
N PRO A 286 -14.87 -7.17 -13.75
CA PRO A 286 -15.00 -6.11 -12.74
C PRO A 286 -13.63 -5.50 -12.41
N VAL A 287 -13.60 -4.18 -12.22
CA VAL A 287 -12.42 -3.50 -11.70
C VAL A 287 -12.38 -3.72 -10.19
N THR A 288 -11.46 -4.57 -9.74
CA THR A 288 -11.26 -4.94 -8.33
C THR A 288 -9.96 -4.37 -7.75
N PHE A 289 -9.06 -3.90 -8.61
CA PHE A 289 -7.75 -3.40 -8.22
C PHE A 289 -7.35 -2.21 -9.09
N THR A 290 -6.67 -1.23 -8.48
CA THR A 290 -6.11 -0.07 -9.17
C THR A 290 -4.77 0.32 -8.57
N LYS A 291 -3.79 0.68 -9.41
CA LYS A 291 -2.46 1.13 -8.96
C LYS A 291 -2.03 2.41 -9.66
N TRP A 292 -2.74 3.50 -9.36
CA TRP A 292 -2.52 4.80 -10.00
C TRP A 292 -1.17 5.43 -9.65
N GLN A 293 -0.57 6.10 -10.63
CA GLN A 293 0.58 6.98 -10.47
C GLN A 293 0.17 8.24 -9.74
N ARG A 294 1.10 8.84 -9.00
CA ARG A 294 0.90 10.14 -8.35
C ARG A 294 0.28 11.15 -9.32
N ARG A 295 -0.77 11.85 -8.88
CA ARG A 295 -1.58 12.83 -9.64
C ARG A 295 -2.52 12.25 -10.71
N HIS A 296 -2.54 10.93 -10.91
CA HIS A 296 -3.51 10.25 -11.76
C HIS A 296 -4.56 9.49 -10.91
N PRO A 297 -5.73 9.18 -11.48
CA PRO A 297 -6.27 9.68 -12.76
C PRO A 297 -6.52 11.19 -12.71
N THR A 298 -6.35 11.86 -13.85
CA THR A 298 -6.56 13.30 -13.98
C THR A 298 -8.06 13.61 -14.03
N TYR A 299 -8.45 14.72 -13.41
CA TYR A 299 -9.84 15.21 -13.41
C TYR A 299 -9.96 16.46 -14.30
N THR A 300 -9.49 16.38 -15.55
CA THR A 300 -9.44 17.50 -16.51
C THR A 300 -9.98 17.11 -17.88
N ASN A 301 -10.60 18.06 -18.58
CA ASN A 301 -11.04 18.14 -20.00
C ASN A 301 -11.64 16.91 -20.72
N GLY A 302 -11.68 15.71 -20.15
CA GLY A 302 -12.24 14.51 -20.76
C GLY A 302 -11.56 14.07 -22.06
N LEU A 303 -10.23 14.23 -22.13
CA LEU A 303 -9.43 13.79 -23.28
C LEU A 303 -8.55 12.57 -22.96
N GLU A 304 -8.29 12.32 -21.68
CA GLU A 304 -7.37 11.28 -21.20
C GLU A 304 -8.15 10.05 -20.71
N ASP A 305 -8.92 9.45 -21.60
CA ASP A 305 -9.89 8.40 -21.25
C ASP A 305 -9.28 6.97 -21.22
N CYS A 306 -8.01 6.84 -21.60
CA CYS A 306 -7.30 5.55 -21.71
C CYS A 306 -6.16 5.46 -20.71
N VAL A 307 -5.83 4.23 -20.29
CA VAL A 307 -4.86 4.00 -19.21
C VAL A 307 -3.61 3.28 -19.70
N VAL A 308 -2.45 3.83 -19.33
CA VAL A 308 -1.12 3.24 -19.59
C VAL A 308 -0.48 2.75 -18.30
N MET A 309 0.32 1.70 -18.40
CA MET A 309 1.31 1.27 -17.41
C MET A 309 2.67 1.89 -17.75
N LYS A 310 3.30 2.60 -16.81
CA LYS A 310 4.58 3.31 -17.03
C LYS A 310 5.46 3.46 -15.79
N GLY A 311 6.74 3.76 -16.01
CA GLY A 311 7.73 4.07 -14.98
C GLY A 311 8.30 2.83 -14.28
N GLN A 312 9.29 3.05 -13.40
CA GLN A 312 10.06 1.98 -12.75
C GLN A 312 9.20 0.92 -12.07
N ASP A 313 8.16 1.35 -11.35
CA ASP A 313 7.29 0.47 -10.58
C ASP A 313 6.05 0.03 -11.38
N GLY A 314 5.85 0.51 -12.62
CA GLY A 314 4.68 0.17 -13.46
C GLY A 314 3.35 0.77 -13.00
N TYR A 315 3.35 1.97 -12.41
CA TYR A 315 2.12 2.67 -12.03
C TYR A 315 1.25 3.03 -13.24
N TRP A 316 -0.04 3.22 -12.98
CA TRP A 316 -1.03 3.52 -14.02
C TRP A 316 -1.25 5.02 -14.18
N ALA A 317 -1.30 5.50 -15.41
CA ALA A 317 -1.60 6.90 -15.71
C ALA A 317 -2.70 6.97 -16.78
N THR A 318 -3.53 8.00 -16.68
CA THR A 318 -4.45 8.39 -17.75
C THR A 318 -3.66 9.08 -18.87
N ASP A 319 -3.99 8.79 -20.12
CA ASP A 319 -3.37 9.37 -21.32
C ASP A 319 -4.41 9.46 -22.45
N VAL A 320 -4.12 10.25 -23.47
CA VAL A 320 -5.00 10.44 -24.63
C VAL A 320 -5.01 9.17 -25.50
N CYS A 321 -6.21 8.65 -25.79
CA CYS A 321 -6.38 7.38 -26.50
C CYS A 321 -5.77 7.34 -27.92
N ASP A 322 -5.56 8.52 -28.51
CA ASP A 322 -5.01 8.71 -29.86
C ASP A 322 -3.47 8.64 -29.90
N LYS A 323 -2.81 8.38 -28.76
CA LYS A 323 -1.36 8.17 -28.71
C LYS A 323 -1.02 6.76 -29.21
N GLN A 324 0.02 6.65 -30.03
CA GLN A 324 0.53 5.35 -30.49
C GLN A 324 1.53 4.80 -29.48
N LEU A 325 1.16 3.73 -28.78
CA LEU A 325 1.99 3.09 -27.74
C LEU A 325 2.00 1.58 -27.90
N GLY A 326 2.98 0.92 -27.28
CA GLY A 326 2.92 -0.52 -27.06
C GLY A 326 1.73 -0.88 -26.16
N TYR A 327 1.39 -2.17 -26.08
CA TYR A 327 0.20 -2.61 -25.36
C TYR A 327 0.35 -4.03 -24.84
N ILE A 328 -0.44 -4.38 -23.82
CA ILE A 328 -0.40 -5.70 -23.20
C ILE A 328 -1.70 -6.43 -23.53
N CYS A 329 -1.61 -7.62 -24.13
CA CYS A 329 -2.77 -8.48 -24.36
C CYS A 329 -2.85 -9.56 -23.28
N LYS A 330 -4.08 -9.95 -22.93
CA LYS A 330 -4.42 -11.06 -22.02
C LYS A 330 -5.44 -11.97 -22.70
N LYS A 331 -5.26 -13.29 -22.59
CA LYS A 331 -6.23 -14.28 -23.08
C LYS A 331 -6.29 -15.51 -22.20
N LYS A 332 -7.37 -16.29 -22.34
CA LYS A 332 -7.45 -17.63 -21.74
C LYS A 332 -6.56 -18.60 -22.52
N PRO A 333 -5.96 -19.60 -21.87
CA PRO A 333 -5.19 -20.63 -22.56
C PRO A 333 -6.08 -21.42 -23.53
N SER A 334 -5.53 -21.81 -24.68
CA SER A 334 -6.22 -22.69 -25.63
C SER A 334 -6.48 -24.05 -24.97
N SER A 335 -7.68 -24.61 -25.18
CA SER A 335 -8.21 -25.82 -24.53
C SER A 335 -7.47 -27.14 -24.79
N GLN A 336 -6.25 -27.10 -25.35
CA GLN A 336 -5.39 -28.25 -25.62
C GLN A 336 -3.98 -28.03 -25.06
N SER A 337 -3.77 -28.39 -23.79
CA SER A 337 -2.56 -29.08 -23.28
C SER A 337 -2.49 -29.00 -21.75
N PHE A 338 -2.89 -30.10 -21.11
CA PHE A 338 -2.56 -30.38 -19.71
C PHE A 338 -1.41 -31.40 -19.71
N GLU A 339 -0.20 -30.98 -20.09
CA GLU A 339 1.00 -31.80 -19.88
C GLU A 339 2.06 -31.04 -19.08
N LYS A 340 2.68 -31.77 -18.16
CA LYS A 340 3.78 -31.34 -17.29
C LYS A 340 5.06 -31.22 -18.11
N GLU A 341 5.26 -30.08 -18.77
CA GLU A 341 6.62 -29.59 -19.01
C GLU A 341 6.86 -28.41 -18.06
N THR A 342 7.60 -28.67 -16.99
CA THR A 342 8.27 -27.62 -16.25
C THR A 342 9.21 -26.94 -17.23
N ILE A 343 8.91 -25.71 -17.67
CA ILE A 343 9.88 -24.86 -18.34
C ILE A 343 11.15 -24.92 -17.50
N GLU A 344 12.18 -25.58 -18.00
CA GLU A 344 13.47 -25.65 -17.33
C GLU A 344 14.07 -24.26 -17.46
N ASP A 345 13.93 -23.48 -16.39
CA ASP A 345 14.53 -22.17 -16.29
C ASP A 345 16.05 -22.33 -16.42
N ALA A 346 16.61 -21.81 -17.51
CA ALA A 346 18.02 -22.02 -17.85
C ALA A 346 18.93 -21.63 -16.67
N GLY A 347 19.77 -22.55 -16.22
CA GLY A 347 20.67 -22.34 -15.08
C GLY A 347 20.04 -22.59 -13.69
N CYS A 348 18.78 -23.01 -13.62
CA CYS A 348 18.09 -23.38 -12.39
C CYS A 348 17.74 -24.87 -12.34
N GLN A 349 17.66 -25.42 -11.13
CA GLN A 349 17.23 -26.81 -10.92
C GLN A 349 15.72 -26.96 -11.14
N LYS A 350 15.26 -28.19 -11.42
CA LYS A 350 13.83 -28.49 -11.59
C LYS A 350 13.02 -28.03 -10.37
N GLY A 351 11.96 -27.26 -10.61
CA GLY A 351 11.08 -26.72 -9.56
C GLY A 351 11.51 -25.34 -9.03
N TRP A 352 12.67 -24.83 -9.45
CA TRP A 352 13.09 -23.46 -9.15
C TRP A 352 12.69 -22.52 -10.28
N LYS A 353 12.31 -21.29 -9.91
CA LYS A 353 11.95 -20.22 -10.84
C LYS A 353 13.07 -19.21 -10.97
N ARG A 354 13.48 -18.91 -12.21
CA ARG A 354 14.53 -17.92 -12.45
C ARG A 354 13.96 -16.50 -12.43
N TYR A 355 14.65 -15.60 -11.75
CA TYR A 355 14.45 -14.17 -11.85
C TYR A 355 15.80 -13.46 -11.78
N GLY A 356 16.12 -12.71 -12.84
CA GLY A 356 17.44 -12.10 -13.02
C GLY A 356 18.57 -13.13 -12.98
N PHE A 357 19.49 -12.94 -12.03
CA PHE A 357 20.66 -13.78 -11.81
C PHE A 357 20.46 -14.89 -10.76
N HIS A 358 19.23 -15.03 -10.24
CA HIS A 358 18.92 -15.92 -9.14
C HIS A 358 17.79 -16.89 -9.50
N CYS A 359 17.80 -18.03 -8.81
CA CYS A 359 16.75 -19.04 -8.83
C CYS A 359 16.05 -19.04 -7.47
N TYR A 360 14.73 -19.14 -7.46
CA TYR A 360 13.90 -19.12 -6.27
C TYR A 360 13.07 -20.39 -6.15
N LEU A 361 12.89 -20.87 -4.93
CA LEU A 361 12.06 -22.02 -4.61
C LEU A 361 11.01 -21.65 -3.59
N VAL A 362 9.76 -22.06 -3.83
CA VAL A 362 8.69 -21.96 -2.85
C VAL A 362 8.59 -23.29 -2.11
N GLY A 363 9.02 -23.31 -0.85
CA GLY A 363 8.93 -24.45 0.05
C GLY A 363 7.48 -24.71 0.49
N SER A 364 6.98 -25.93 0.30
CA SER A 364 5.61 -26.31 0.66
C SER A 364 5.47 -26.82 2.10
N ALA A 365 6.56 -27.20 2.75
CA ALA A 365 6.56 -27.66 4.13
C ALA A 365 6.40 -26.49 5.11
N LEU A 366 5.61 -26.70 6.16
CA LEU A 366 5.48 -25.78 7.29
C LEU A 366 6.63 -26.03 8.26
N LEU A 367 7.58 -25.10 8.33
CA LEU A 367 8.80 -25.22 9.12
C LEU A 367 9.00 -23.99 9.99
N THR A 368 9.71 -24.15 11.11
CA THR A 368 10.25 -23.01 11.87
C THR A 368 11.30 -22.27 11.05
N PHE A 369 11.64 -21.04 11.45
CA PHE A 369 12.63 -20.25 10.72
C PHE A 369 13.99 -20.96 10.61
N SER A 370 14.45 -21.58 11.71
CA SER A 370 15.74 -22.30 11.76
C SER A 370 15.71 -23.55 10.86
N GLU A 371 14.61 -24.30 10.87
CA GLU A 371 14.44 -25.48 10.01
C GLU A 371 14.39 -25.09 8.53
N ALA A 372 13.62 -24.04 8.19
CA ALA A 372 13.55 -23.51 6.83
C ALA A 372 14.91 -23.07 6.31
N ASN A 373 15.71 -22.37 7.13
CA ASN A 373 17.06 -21.96 6.76
C ASN A 373 17.96 -23.17 6.46
N LYS A 374 17.96 -24.18 7.33
CA LYS A 374 18.70 -25.43 7.11
C LYS A 374 18.24 -26.16 5.85
N THR A 375 16.94 -26.16 5.54
CA THR A 375 16.42 -26.78 4.31
C THR A 375 16.89 -26.05 3.04
N CYS A 376 16.96 -24.71 3.07
CA CYS A 376 17.55 -23.97 1.95
C CYS A 376 19.05 -24.27 1.81
N GLU A 377 19.81 -24.31 2.92
CA GLU A 377 21.24 -24.62 2.93
C GLU A 377 21.56 -26.01 2.36
N GLN A 378 20.74 -27.02 2.68
CA GLN A 378 20.84 -28.36 2.10
C GLN A 378 20.73 -28.36 0.56
N SER A 379 20.02 -27.39 0.00
CA SER A 379 19.89 -27.19 -1.45
C SER A 379 20.95 -26.25 -2.03
N LYS A 380 22.01 -25.90 -1.27
CA LYS A 380 23.02 -24.88 -1.61
C LYS A 380 22.41 -23.48 -1.85
N ALA A 381 21.31 -23.21 -1.17
CA ALA A 381 20.59 -21.95 -1.20
C ALA A 381 20.56 -21.32 0.20
N TYR A 382 19.96 -20.15 0.32
CA TYR A 382 19.66 -19.51 1.61
C TYR A 382 18.21 -19.02 1.59
N LEU A 383 17.64 -18.69 2.76
CA LEU A 383 16.32 -18.06 2.80
C LEU A 383 16.33 -16.77 1.98
N ALA A 384 15.31 -16.56 1.14
CA ALA A 384 15.33 -15.52 0.13
C ALA A 384 15.60 -14.12 0.72
N THR A 385 16.55 -13.41 0.12
CA THR A 385 16.78 -11.98 0.34
C THR A 385 15.92 -11.16 -0.62
N VAL A 386 15.73 -9.87 -0.32
CA VAL A 386 15.03 -8.93 -1.21
C VAL A 386 15.88 -7.68 -1.35
N GLU A 387 16.44 -7.48 -2.54
CA GLU A 387 17.39 -6.41 -2.87
C GLU A 387 16.74 -5.29 -3.68
N SER A 388 15.58 -5.51 -4.28
CA SER A 388 14.91 -4.52 -5.13
C SER A 388 13.38 -4.63 -5.10
N ARG A 389 12.69 -3.54 -5.49
CA ARG A 389 11.22 -3.53 -5.64
C ARG A 389 10.72 -4.54 -6.69
N ASN A 390 11.51 -4.78 -7.74
CA ASN A 390 11.13 -5.73 -8.78
C ASN A 390 11.30 -7.19 -8.32
N GLU A 391 12.30 -7.46 -7.47
CA GLU A 391 12.43 -8.75 -6.79
C GLU A 391 11.29 -8.96 -5.78
N GLN A 392 10.93 -7.92 -5.03
CA GLN A 392 9.74 -7.95 -4.16
C GLN A 392 8.48 -8.29 -4.97
N ALA A 393 8.25 -7.63 -6.11
CA ALA A 393 7.14 -7.94 -7.02
C ALA A 393 7.20 -9.38 -7.54
N PHE A 394 8.38 -9.87 -7.91
CA PHE A 394 8.56 -11.26 -8.30
C PHE A 394 8.12 -12.23 -7.18
N LEU A 395 8.54 -12.01 -5.94
CA LEU A 395 8.11 -12.84 -4.81
C LEU A 395 6.60 -12.75 -4.55
N ILE A 396 5.99 -11.57 -4.71
CA ILE A 396 4.53 -11.38 -4.62
C ILE A 396 3.82 -12.20 -5.70
N SER A 397 4.33 -12.25 -6.93
CA SER A 397 3.72 -13.05 -8.00
C SER A 397 3.80 -14.57 -7.74
N LEU A 398 4.79 -15.04 -6.97
CA LEU A 398 4.92 -16.46 -6.60
C LEU A 398 4.04 -16.87 -5.42
N THR A 399 3.73 -15.92 -4.53
CA THR A 399 3.13 -16.20 -3.21
C THR A 399 1.76 -15.54 -3.00
N GLY A 400 1.46 -14.41 -3.64
CA GLY A 400 0.32 -13.57 -3.31
C GLY A 400 -1.05 -14.21 -3.53
N LEU A 401 -1.17 -15.12 -4.51
CA LEU A 401 -2.41 -15.86 -4.81
C LEU A 401 -2.54 -17.19 -4.05
N ARG A 402 -1.56 -17.51 -3.20
CA ARG A 402 -1.54 -18.75 -2.43
C ARG A 402 -2.47 -18.66 -1.22
N SER A 403 -2.98 -19.81 -0.78
CA SER A 403 -3.85 -19.89 0.42
C SER A 403 -3.05 -19.91 1.72
N GLU A 404 -1.77 -20.26 1.64
CA GLU A 404 -0.80 -20.20 2.74
C GLU A 404 -0.64 -18.75 3.23
N LYS A 405 -0.70 -18.53 4.55
CA LYS A 405 -0.71 -17.18 5.14
C LYS A 405 0.64 -16.47 5.11
N TYR A 406 1.73 -17.21 5.33
CA TYR A 406 3.07 -16.67 5.53
C TYR A 406 4.15 -17.48 4.84
N PHE A 407 5.16 -16.76 4.34
CA PHE A 407 6.38 -17.31 3.76
C PHE A 407 7.62 -16.69 4.39
N TRP A 408 8.44 -17.48 5.08
CA TRP A 408 9.72 -17.06 5.62
C TRP A 408 10.64 -16.52 4.53
N ILE A 409 11.25 -15.37 4.82
CA ILE A 409 12.39 -14.79 4.09
C ILE A 409 13.58 -14.69 5.04
N GLY A 410 14.78 -14.43 4.51
CA GLY A 410 16.00 -14.53 5.30
C GLY A 410 16.24 -13.40 6.31
N LEU A 411 15.27 -12.55 6.61
CA LEU A 411 15.45 -11.37 7.45
C LEU A 411 15.06 -11.67 8.91
N SER A 412 15.91 -11.31 9.87
CA SER A 412 15.61 -11.42 11.31
C SER A 412 16.42 -10.41 12.12
N ASP A 413 15.99 -10.12 13.34
CA ASP A 413 16.73 -9.29 14.32
C ASP A 413 17.22 -10.12 15.53
N THR A 414 17.43 -11.42 15.31
CA THR A 414 17.78 -12.38 16.37
C THR A 414 19.22 -12.23 16.88
N GLU A 415 20.15 -11.75 16.05
CA GLU A 415 21.54 -11.49 16.45
C GLU A 415 21.67 -10.23 17.31
N GLU A 416 21.05 -9.15 16.87
CA GLU A 416 21.09 -7.85 17.52
C GLU A 416 19.70 -7.24 17.49
N ARG A 417 19.11 -7.10 18.68
CA ARG A 417 17.73 -6.69 18.89
C ARG A 417 17.45 -5.35 18.20
N GLY A 418 16.51 -5.35 17.25
CA GLY A 418 16.19 -4.18 16.44
C GLY A 418 17.06 -3.96 15.18
N SER A 419 18.10 -4.77 14.98
CA SER A 419 18.95 -4.74 13.78
C SER A 419 18.63 -5.92 12.88
N PHE A 420 17.83 -5.65 11.85
CA PHE A 420 17.44 -6.68 10.88
C PHE A 420 18.59 -6.98 9.92
N LYS A 421 19.01 -8.24 9.84
CA LYS A 421 20.06 -8.73 8.94
C LYS A 421 19.58 -9.93 8.15
N TRP A 422 20.10 -10.09 6.94
CA TRP A 422 19.85 -11.26 6.13
C TRP A 422 20.69 -12.45 6.61
N THR A 423 20.13 -13.67 6.52
CA THR A 423 20.90 -14.91 6.77
C THR A 423 22.01 -15.13 5.75
N SER A 424 22.01 -14.41 4.62
CA SER A 424 23.13 -14.37 3.66
C SER A 424 24.36 -13.60 4.18
N GLY A 425 24.20 -12.81 5.26
CA GLY A 425 25.23 -11.91 5.81
C GLY A 425 25.19 -10.49 5.24
N GLU A 426 24.35 -10.22 4.23
CA GLU A 426 24.16 -8.88 3.66
C GLU A 426 23.24 -8.02 4.55
N THR A 427 23.37 -6.70 4.43
CA THR A 427 22.43 -5.75 5.06
C THR A 427 21.23 -5.50 4.14
N PRO A 428 20.01 -5.34 4.68
CA PRO A 428 18.86 -4.98 3.86
C PRO A 428 19.09 -3.65 3.15
N LEU A 429 18.79 -3.59 1.85
CA LEU A 429 18.79 -2.37 1.02
C LEU A 429 17.38 -1.82 0.78
N LEU A 430 16.36 -2.59 1.17
CA LEU A 430 14.95 -2.27 1.03
C LEU A 430 14.20 -2.92 2.20
N THR A 431 13.15 -2.26 2.67
CA THR A 431 12.18 -2.86 3.59
C THR A 431 10.76 -2.67 3.08
N HIS A 432 9.88 -3.65 3.29
CA HIS A 432 8.49 -3.59 2.86
C HIS A 432 7.53 -4.03 3.99
N TRP A 433 7.65 -3.35 5.14
CA TRP A 433 6.94 -3.66 6.38
C TRP A 433 5.43 -3.49 6.29
N ASN A 434 4.71 -4.40 6.95
CA ASN A 434 3.27 -4.28 7.20
C ASN A 434 2.96 -3.22 8.27
N THR A 435 1.69 -2.92 8.49
CA THR A 435 1.22 -2.04 9.57
C THR A 435 1.82 -2.44 10.93
N ALA A 436 2.32 -1.44 11.66
CA ALA A 436 2.92 -1.60 12.99
C ALA A 436 4.20 -2.47 13.03
N MET A 437 4.78 -2.83 11.89
CA MET A 437 6.03 -3.56 11.77
C MET A 437 7.20 -2.60 11.43
N PRO A 438 8.45 -2.92 11.84
CA PRO A 438 8.84 -4.05 12.69
C PRO A 438 8.44 -3.88 14.17
N GLY A 439 7.93 -2.70 14.55
CA GLY A 439 7.40 -2.45 15.90
C GLY A 439 8.44 -2.58 17.00
N LYS A 440 7.99 -3.01 18.19
CA LYS A 440 8.85 -3.36 19.34
C LYS A 440 9.05 -4.88 19.48
N GLU A 441 8.48 -5.65 18.56
CA GLU A 441 8.53 -7.11 18.60
C GLU A 441 9.81 -7.61 17.94
N HIS A 442 10.32 -8.73 18.45
CA HIS A 442 11.55 -9.35 17.96
C HIS A 442 11.23 -10.70 17.36
N GLY A 443 11.97 -11.06 16.31
CA GLY A 443 11.83 -12.36 15.70
C GLY A 443 12.27 -12.41 14.26
N CYS A 444 11.52 -13.17 13.50
CA CYS A 444 11.85 -13.56 12.15
C CYS A 444 10.80 -12.99 11.19
N VAL A 445 11.20 -12.67 9.98
CA VAL A 445 10.35 -11.96 9.04
C VAL A 445 9.73 -12.91 8.02
N ALA A 446 8.42 -12.78 7.83
CA ALA A 446 7.68 -13.50 6.80
C ALA A 446 6.91 -12.54 5.89
N ILE A 447 6.80 -12.91 4.62
CA ILE A 447 5.94 -12.25 3.63
C ILE A 447 4.50 -12.77 3.80
N GLY A 448 3.55 -11.85 3.95
CA GLY A 448 2.11 -12.14 3.95
C GLY A 448 1.54 -12.40 2.55
N THR A 449 0.34 -12.98 2.49
CA THR A 449 -0.40 -13.28 1.24
C THR A 449 -1.80 -12.64 1.23
N GLY A 450 -2.56 -12.84 0.14
CA GLY A 450 -3.91 -12.30 -0.01
C GLY A 450 -3.91 -10.77 0.02
N ILE A 451 -4.70 -10.17 0.90
CA ILE A 451 -4.78 -8.71 1.04
C ILE A 451 -3.48 -8.06 1.54
N ALA A 452 -2.63 -8.83 2.23
CA ALA A 452 -1.32 -8.39 2.72
C ALA A 452 -0.18 -8.90 1.83
N ALA A 453 -0.49 -9.33 0.60
CA ALA A 453 0.48 -9.93 -0.31
C ALA A 453 1.69 -9.03 -0.52
N GLY A 454 2.85 -9.51 -0.06
CA GLY A 454 4.13 -8.80 -0.16
C GLY A 454 4.56 -8.01 1.06
N LEU A 455 3.67 -7.73 2.01
CA LEU A 455 4.03 -6.99 3.23
C LEU A 455 4.76 -7.91 4.21
N TRP A 456 5.71 -7.35 4.94
CA TRP A 456 6.60 -8.07 5.84
C TRP A 456 6.10 -7.95 7.28
N ASP A 457 5.84 -9.11 7.90
CA ASP A 457 5.48 -9.22 9.31
C ASP A 457 6.65 -9.78 10.11
N VAL A 458 6.93 -9.18 11.28
CA VAL A 458 7.78 -9.78 12.31
C VAL A 458 6.92 -10.75 13.10
N ILE A 459 7.28 -12.03 13.08
CA ILE A 459 6.58 -13.08 13.82
C ILE A 459 7.59 -13.93 14.61
N SER A 460 7.09 -14.60 15.66
CA SER A 460 7.93 -15.53 16.44
C SER A 460 8.57 -16.59 15.55
N CYS A 461 9.89 -16.73 15.65
CA CYS A 461 10.70 -17.69 14.89
C CYS A 461 10.30 -19.15 15.13
N GLU A 462 9.60 -19.43 16.24
CA GLU A 462 9.08 -20.75 16.63
C GLU A 462 7.77 -21.11 15.92
N LYS A 463 7.12 -20.16 15.25
CA LYS A 463 5.95 -20.47 14.41
C LYS A 463 6.40 -21.27 13.19
N THR A 464 5.53 -22.13 12.69
CA THR A 464 5.76 -22.82 11.41
C THR A 464 5.12 -22.05 10.28
N ALA A 465 5.87 -21.81 9.20
CA ALA A 465 5.37 -21.20 7.98
C ALA A 465 6.02 -21.86 6.75
N ASN A 466 5.46 -21.60 5.58
CA ASN A 466 6.14 -21.90 4.32
C ASN A 466 7.37 -21.00 4.19
N TYR A 467 8.21 -21.22 3.19
CA TYR A 467 9.48 -20.49 3.07
C TYR A 467 9.89 -20.30 1.63
N LEU A 468 10.73 -19.30 1.39
CA LEU A 468 11.31 -18.98 0.09
C LEU A 468 12.81 -19.21 0.18
N CYS A 469 13.38 -19.97 -0.75
CA CYS A 469 14.83 -20.09 -0.90
C CYS A 469 15.29 -19.30 -2.12
N LYS A 470 16.51 -18.75 -2.06
CA LYS A 470 17.21 -18.06 -3.15
C LYS A 470 18.59 -18.67 -3.33
N GLN A 471 18.98 -18.90 -4.58
CA GLN A 471 20.32 -19.31 -4.97
C GLN A 471 20.73 -18.62 -6.26
N ARG A 472 22.03 -18.58 -6.54
CA ARG A 472 22.55 -18.02 -7.78
C ARG A 472 22.34 -18.98 -8.95
N ALA A 473 21.92 -18.48 -10.11
CA ALA A 473 21.75 -19.30 -11.30
C ALA A 473 23.11 -19.77 -11.83
N ALA A 474 23.19 -21.01 -12.31
CA ALA A 474 24.40 -21.59 -12.88
C ALA A 474 24.81 -20.86 -14.18
N GLY A 475 26.10 -20.68 -14.39
CA GLY A 475 26.65 -20.03 -15.59
C GLY A 475 26.59 -18.50 -15.59
N VAL A 476 26.09 -17.86 -14.53
CA VAL A 476 26.15 -16.40 -14.37
C VAL A 476 27.51 -16.01 -13.77
N PRO A 477 28.34 -15.20 -14.47
CA PRO A 477 29.61 -14.74 -13.91
C PRO A 477 29.38 -13.95 -12.61
N PRO A 478 30.26 -14.04 -11.60
CA PRO A 478 30.17 -13.23 -10.37
C PRO A 478 29.87 -11.77 -10.72
N PRO A 479 29.11 -11.03 -9.87
CA PRO A 479 28.97 -9.60 -10.09
C PRO A 479 30.38 -9.03 -10.27
N ALA A 480 30.57 -8.19 -11.29
CA ALA A 480 31.84 -7.47 -11.39
C ALA A 480 32.07 -6.78 -10.04
N PRO A 481 33.31 -6.82 -9.49
CA PRO A 481 33.59 -6.11 -8.26
C PRO A 481 33.04 -4.68 -8.40
N PRO A 482 32.35 -4.15 -7.39
CA PRO A 482 31.77 -2.83 -7.47
C PRO A 482 32.86 -1.89 -7.98
N VAL A 483 32.60 -1.24 -9.12
CA VAL A 483 33.50 -0.22 -9.63
C VAL A 483 33.55 0.84 -8.54
N GLN A 484 34.70 0.99 -7.89
CA GLN A 484 34.93 2.10 -6.97
C GLN A 484 34.92 3.39 -7.80
N VAL A 485 33.73 3.90 -8.05
CA VAL A 485 33.55 5.26 -8.50
C VAL A 485 34.03 6.11 -7.34
N ARG A 486 35.09 6.90 -7.57
CA ARG A 486 35.52 7.87 -6.56
C ARG A 486 34.33 8.80 -6.31
N ALA A 487 33.84 8.84 -5.08
CA ALA A 487 32.81 9.78 -4.67
C ALA A 487 33.19 11.19 -5.15
N ALA A 488 32.29 11.79 -5.93
CA ALA A 488 32.48 13.14 -6.43
C ALA A 488 32.47 14.13 -5.25
N ALA A 489 33.24 15.20 -5.35
CA ALA A 489 33.15 16.29 -4.38
C ALA A 489 31.74 16.90 -4.42
N CYS A 490 31.19 17.27 -3.26
CA CYS A 490 29.89 17.91 -3.19
C CYS A 490 29.87 19.24 -3.97
N ALA A 491 28.75 19.51 -4.65
CA ALA A 491 28.54 20.76 -5.34
C ALA A 491 28.62 21.96 -4.38
N GLU A 492 28.90 23.15 -4.91
CA GLU A 492 29.07 24.36 -4.09
C GLU A 492 27.87 24.61 -3.16
N GLY A 493 28.15 24.81 -1.87
CA GLY A 493 27.14 25.02 -0.83
C GLY A 493 26.42 23.76 -0.35
N TRP A 494 26.93 22.57 -0.69
CA TRP A 494 26.57 21.29 -0.08
C TRP A 494 27.75 20.76 0.75
N ASP A 495 27.46 20.20 1.91
CA ASP A 495 28.44 19.63 2.83
C ASP A 495 28.40 18.10 2.80
N GLY A 496 29.53 17.41 2.91
CA GLY A 496 29.61 15.96 2.96
C GLY A 496 30.96 15.49 3.48
N ALA A 497 31.06 14.26 3.97
CA ALA A 497 32.34 13.71 4.40
C ALA A 497 33.26 13.48 3.18
N PHE A 498 34.58 13.47 3.42
CA PHE A 498 35.56 13.07 2.41
C PHE A 498 35.25 11.60 2.03
N GLN A 499 34.76 11.38 0.81
CA GLN A 499 34.28 10.07 0.29
C GLN A 499 32.84 9.65 0.69
N ALA A 500 31.94 10.58 1.01
CA ALA A 500 30.52 10.24 1.18
C ALA A 500 29.80 10.09 -0.17
N ASP A 501 28.97 9.05 -0.30
CA ASP A 501 28.05 8.85 -1.44
C ASP A 501 26.84 9.80 -1.39
N SER A 502 26.79 10.72 -0.42
CA SER A 502 25.69 11.65 -0.19
C SER A 502 26.20 13.02 0.29
N CYS A 503 25.56 14.07 -0.21
CA CYS A 503 25.82 15.45 0.16
C CYS A 503 24.58 16.04 0.83
N PHE A 504 24.78 16.87 1.86
CA PHE A 504 23.74 17.43 2.70
C PHE A 504 23.73 18.95 2.66
N LYS A 505 22.55 19.54 2.86
CA LYS A 505 22.39 20.99 2.93
C LYS A 505 21.29 21.37 3.91
N PHE A 506 21.63 22.24 4.87
CA PHE A 506 20.68 22.74 5.87
C PHE A 506 19.96 23.99 5.34
N PHE A 507 18.64 23.99 5.47
CA PHE A 507 17.80 25.16 5.18
C PHE A 507 17.12 25.63 6.46
N VAL A 508 17.50 26.82 6.93
CA VAL A 508 16.94 27.44 8.14
C VAL A 508 15.92 28.50 7.72
N ARG A 509 14.72 28.47 8.31
CA ARG A 509 13.65 29.45 8.09
C ARG A 509 13.05 29.88 9.43
N GLU A 510 12.72 31.16 9.55
CA GLU A 510 12.20 31.74 10.79
C GLU A 510 10.70 32.03 10.72
N GLY A 511 10.05 32.03 11.88
CA GLY A 511 8.64 32.41 12.04
C GLY A 511 7.69 31.74 11.04
N ASN A 512 6.95 32.58 10.31
CA ASN A 512 5.96 32.17 9.31
C ASN A 512 6.56 31.63 7.99
N GLN A 513 7.88 31.69 7.82
CA GLN A 513 8.55 31.12 6.64
C GLN A 513 8.83 29.63 6.79
N LYS A 514 8.64 29.06 7.98
CA LYS A 514 8.79 27.62 8.20
C LYS A 514 7.83 26.84 7.31
N LYS A 515 8.34 25.76 6.73
CA LYS A 515 7.60 24.87 5.84
C LYS A 515 7.12 23.65 6.62
N SER A 516 5.92 23.19 6.32
CA SER A 516 5.45 21.85 6.70
C SER A 516 6.34 20.78 6.08
N TRP A 517 6.26 19.54 6.56
CA TRP A 517 7.02 18.41 6.01
C TRP A 517 6.82 18.28 4.48
N PHE A 518 5.57 18.40 4.00
CA PHE A 518 5.25 18.30 2.58
C PHE A 518 5.82 19.44 1.75
N GLU A 519 5.77 20.66 2.26
CA GLU A 519 6.34 21.82 1.55
C GLU A 519 7.87 21.78 1.55
N ALA A 520 8.49 21.21 2.60
CA ALA A 520 9.93 21.03 2.69
C ALA A 520 10.41 19.94 1.71
N GLU A 521 9.68 18.83 1.58
CA GLU A 521 9.93 17.80 0.56
C GLU A 521 9.93 18.38 -0.84
N GLU A 522 8.85 19.05 -1.23
CA GLU A 522 8.71 19.59 -2.58
C GLU A 522 9.83 20.61 -2.87
N PHE A 523 10.17 21.44 -1.89
CA PHE A 523 11.28 22.39 -1.99
C PHE A 523 12.64 21.69 -2.16
N CYS A 524 12.92 20.62 -1.40
CA CYS A 524 14.15 19.85 -1.55
C CYS A 524 14.24 19.22 -2.95
N ARG A 525 13.12 18.70 -3.48
CA ARG A 525 13.03 18.13 -4.82
C ARG A 525 13.27 19.15 -5.93
N GLU A 526 12.67 20.34 -5.81
CA GLU A 526 12.92 21.46 -6.73
C GLU A 526 14.39 21.93 -6.70
N THR A 527 15.08 21.73 -5.57
CA THR A 527 16.50 22.08 -5.42
C THR A 527 17.43 20.95 -5.91
N GLY A 528 16.90 19.85 -6.43
CA GLY A 528 17.68 18.72 -6.97
C GLY A 528 18.15 17.70 -5.93
N GLY A 529 17.54 17.70 -4.72
CA GLY A 529 17.78 16.70 -3.69
C GLY A 529 16.48 16.11 -3.13
N ASN A 530 16.53 15.46 -1.98
CA ASN A 530 15.36 15.01 -1.21
C ASN A 530 15.54 15.39 0.26
N LEU A 531 14.49 15.25 1.08
CA LEU A 531 14.67 15.28 2.54
C LEU A 531 15.67 14.20 2.95
N VAL A 532 16.48 14.49 3.97
CA VAL A 532 17.60 13.63 4.35
C VAL A 532 17.13 12.26 4.84
N THR A 533 17.77 11.22 4.32
CA THR A 533 17.66 9.84 4.80
C THR A 533 18.86 9.52 5.68
N ILE A 534 18.63 8.84 6.81
CA ILE A 534 19.67 8.44 7.74
C ILE A 534 19.65 6.92 7.81
N ASN A 535 20.60 6.24 7.17
CA ASN A 535 20.59 4.78 7.11
C ASN A 535 21.61 4.15 8.05
N THR A 536 22.68 4.88 8.37
CA THR A 536 23.79 4.39 9.18
C THR A 536 24.01 5.27 10.41
N ARG A 537 24.73 4.72 11.41
CA ARG A 537 25.14 5.49 12.59
C ARG A 537 26.14 6.58 12.21
N GLU A 538 26.95 6.33 11.19
CA GLU A 538 27.92 7.25 10.62
C GLU A 538 27.23 8.46 10.00
N ASP A 539 26.13 8.26 9.25
CA ASP A 539 25.31 9.36 8.70
C ASP A 539 24.77 10.26 9.83
N GLN A 540 24.27 9.64 10.90
CA GLN A 540 23.72 10.37 12.04
C GLN A 540 24.80 11.22 12.75
N ILE A 541 25.98 10.66 12.97
CA ILE A 541 27.12 11.37 13.58
C ILE A 541 27.57 12.52 12.69
N LEU A 542 27.70 12.29 11.38
CA LEU A 542 28.11 13.32 10.41
C LEU A 542 27.12 14.48 10.39
N LEU A 543 25.82 14.21 10.30
CA LEU A 543 24.78 15.24 10.31
C LEU A 543 24.80 16.05 11.60
N TRP A 544 25.02 15.39 12.74
CA TRP A 544 25.12 16.07 14.03
C TRP A 544 26.35 16.98 14.12
N GLN A 545 27.51 16.52 13.63
CA GLN A 545 28.73 17.32 13.54
C GLN A 545 28.53 18.54 12.64
N LEU A 546 28.00 18.34 11.42
CA LEU A 546 27.72 19.42 10.48
C LEU A 546 26.73 20.46 11.05
N ALA A 547 25.70 20.01 11.76
CA ALA A 547 24.76 20.89 12.42
C ALA A 547 25.43 21.69 13.56
N SER A 548 26.30 21.04 14.35
CA SER A 548 27.04 21.69 15.44
C SER A 548 28.01 22.75 14.91
N ASP A 549 28.77 22.45 13.87
CA ASP A 549 29.74 23.36 13.24
C ASP A 549 29.08 24.62 12.67
N LYS A 550 27.84 24.50 12.19
CA LYS A 550 27.02 25.62 11.70
C LYS A 550 26.24 26.33 12.81
N GLY A 551 26.39 25.93 14.08
CA GLY A 551 25.68 26.52 15.22
C GLY A 551 24.18 26.17 15.27
N LEU A 552 23.75 25.09 14.62
CA LEU A 552 22.35 24.70 14.45
C LEU A 552 21.87 23.61 15.42
N HIS A 553 22.68 23.25 16.42
CA HIS A 553 22.43 22.13 17.34
C HIS A 553 21.14 22.22 18.18
N THR A 554 20.52 23.40 18.30
CA THR A 554 19.25 23.61 19.03
C THR A 554 18.02 23.65 18.11
N GLN A 555 18.21 23.58 16.80
CA GLN A 555 17.10 23.66 15.83
C GLN A 555 16.60 22.26 15.43
N ALA A 556 15.28 22.15 15.28
CA ALA A 556 14.65 20.95 14.73
C ALA A 556 14.56 21.05 13.20
N PHE A 557 14.91 19.95 12.51
CA PHE A 557 14.87 19.83 11.06
C PHE A 557 13.95 18.71 10.63
N TRP A 558 13.30 18.87 9.47
CA TRP A 558 12.57 17.77 8.84
C TRP A 558 13.54 16.77 8.22
N ILE A 559 13.28 15.49 8.46
CA ILE A 559 13.97 14.36 7.83
C ILE A 559 12.99 13.63 6.89
N GLY A 560 13.52 12.79 6.00
CA GLY A 560 12.75 12.05 5.01
C GLY A 560 11.94 10.87 5.55
N LEU A 561 11.94 10.64 6.86
CA LEU A 561 11.19 9.57 7.51
C LEU A 561 9.73 9.99 7.64
N PHE A 562 8.81 9.15 7.15
CA PHE A 562 7.38 9.41 7.24
C PHE A 562 6.58 8.17 7.62
N LEU A 563 5.42 8.41 8.25
CA LEU A 563 4.40 7.41 8.52
C LEU A 563 3.06 8.02 8.11
N LEU A 564 2.77 7.95 6.82
CA LEU A 564 1.54 8.49 6.25
C LEU A 564 0.52 7.38 6.02
N ASN A 565 0.93 6.28 5.39
CA ASN A 565 0.06 5.15 5.10
C ASN A 565 -0.14 4.28 6.36
N PRO A 566 -1.36 4.11 6.90
CA PRO A 566 -1.59 3.26 8.07
C PRO A 566 -1.43 1.78 7.74
N ASP A 567 -1.50 1.40 6.45
CA ASP A 567 -1.37 0.02 5.99
C ASP A 567 0.09 -0.42 5.78
N GLU A 568 1.04 0.52 5.92
CA GLU A 568 2.48 0.30 5.78
C GLU A 568 3.21 0.82 7.04
N GLY A 569 4.41 0.32 7.28
CA GLY A 569 5.28 0.81 8.36
C GLY A 569 5.88 2.18 8.08
N PHE A 570 6.81 2.63 8.94
CA PHE A 570 7.66 3.78 8.63
C PHE A 570 8.43 3.52 7.33
N ALA A 571 8.59 4.57 6.52
CA ALA A 571 9.36 4.52 5.29
C ALA A 571 10.22 5.77 5.11
N TRP A 572 11.37 5.61 4.48
CA TRP A 572 12.17 6.70 3.98
C TRP A 572 11.69 7.15 2.59
N ILE A 573 11.77 8.45 2.32
CA ILE A 573 11.29 9.05 1.07
C ILE A 573 11.98 8.53 -0.20
N ASP A 574 13.22 8.08 -0.08
CA ASP A 574 14.01 7.48 -1.14
C ASP A 574 13.80 5.96 -1.27
N GLY A 575 13.00 5.35 -0.38
CA GLY A 575 12.78 3.90 -0.32
C GLY A 575 13.88 3.11 0.39
N SER A 576 14.84 3.79 1.02
CA SER A 576 15.87 3.18 1.86
C SER A 576 15.25 2.38 3.02
N PRO A 577 15.96 1.35 3.54
CA PRO A 577 15.46 0.49 4.59
C PRO A 577 15.34 1.23 5.91
N VAL A 578 14.23 1.04 6.63
CA VAL A 578 14.06 1.60 7.99
C VAL A 578 14.66 0.65 9.02
N SER A 579 15.71 1.09 9.71
CA SER A 579 16.35 0.37 10.83
C SER A 579 15.93 0.98 12.18
N THR A 580 15.73 0.14 13.20
CA THR A 580 15.10 0.59 14.47
C THR A 580 15.98 1.47 15.37
N TYR A 581 17.29 1.59 15.11
CA TYR A 581 18.19 2.45 15.90
C TYR A 581 17.76 3.94 15.94
N LEU A 582 16.91 4.36 15.00
CA LEU A 582 16.40 5.72 14.89
C LEU A 582 15.09 5.97 15.65
N LEU A 583 14.44 4.90 16.13
CA LEU A 583 13.12 4.95 16.77
C LEU A 583 13.20 4.91 18.31
N ASN A 584 14.41 4.84 18.88
CA ASN A 584 14.67 4.81 20.33
C ASN A 584 15.22 6.13 20.86
#